data_AF-A0A6B3CBP4-F1
#
_entry.id   AF-A0A6B3CBP4-F1
#
_cell.length_a   1.000
_cell.length_b   1.000
_cell.length_c   1.000
_cell.angle_alpha   90.00
_cell.angle_beta   90.00
_cell.angle_gamma   90.00
#
_symmetry.space_group_name_H-M   'P 1'
#
loop_
_entity.id
_entity.type
_entity.pdbx_description
1 polymer ?
#
loop_
_entity_poly.entity_id
_entity_poly.type
_entity_poly.pdbx_seq_one_letter_code
_entity_poly.pdbx_strand_id
1 'polypeptide(L)'
;MIPHWIDLVRNSDILGTLYSGVPPLESVRLRSFHLDWRGPTLTLRVDLPAYPDRVPPEWSERGHDTLQLQVQFLAVSELTVRGWIPTVPVVVSVAEPGTRRILVRIAEDGFELSFTSSDSLTVGHISSYRMAETGSDEVPHTFVSRLDTRLFTSLPGTHESSFYR
;
A
#
# COMPACT_ATOMS: atom_id res chain seq x y z
N MET A 1 -13.85 -2.34 18.73
CA MET A 1 -12.38 -2.21 18.75
C MET A 1 -11.99 -1.65 17.39
N ILE A 2 -10.98 -0.78 17.29
CA ILE A 2 -10.49 -0.35 15.96
C ILE A 2 -9.58 -1.48 15.49
N PRO A 3 -9.87 -2.17 14.37
CA PRO A 3 -9.02 -3.26 13.91
C PRO A 3 -7.65 -2.71 13.52
N HIS A 4 -6.58 -3.38 13.94
CA HIS A 4 -5.27 -3.10 13.38
C HIS A 4 -5.25 -3.66 11.96
N TRP A 5 -4.88 -2.82 10.98
CA TRP A 5 -5.00 -3.18 9.56
C TRP A 5 -4.28 -4.49 9.21
N ILE A 6 -3.17 -4.78 9.90
CA ILE A 6 -2.38 -6.00 9.67
C ILE A 6 -3.15 -7.29 10.01
N ASP A 7 -4.08 -7.24 10.95
CA ASP A 7 -4.87 -8.40 11.38
C ASP A 7 -5.88 -8.81 10.30
N LEU A 8 -6.17 -7.89 9.40
CA LEU A 8 -7.06 -8.08 8.26
C LEU A 8 -6.30 -8.55 7.01
N VAL A 9 -4.96 -8.54 7.02
CA VAL A 9 -4.12 -8.95 5.89
C VAL A 9 -3.88 -10.45 5.92
N ARG A 10 -4.38 -11.16 4.89
CA ARG A 10 -4.30 -12.63 4.82
C ARG A 10 -2.89 -13.20 4.71
N ASN A 11 -1.98 -12.45 4.11
CA ASN A 11 -0.60 -12.83 3.90
C ASN A 11 0.36 -11.96 4.71
N SER A 12 -0.02 -11.60 5.94
CA SER A 12 0.72 -10.69 6.82
C SER A 12 2.12 -11.19 7.20
N ASP A 13 2.35 -12.51 7.16
CA ASP A 13 3.65 -13.14 7.44
C ASP A 13 4.80 -12.49 6.65
N ILE A 14 4.54 -12.05 5.41
CA ILE A 14 5.56 -11.39 4.57
C ILE A 14 6.06 -10.09 5.21
N LEU A 15 5.20 -9.31 5.85
CA LEU A 15 5.58 -8.10 6.57
C LEU A 15 6.26 -8.42 7.90
N GLY A 16 5.92 -9.55 8.53
CA GLY A 16 6.62 -10.06 9.71
C GLY A 16 8.09 -10.43 9.44
N THR A 17 8.47 -10.68 8.18
CA THR A 17 9.89 -10.86 7.81
C THR A 17 10.69 -9.55 7.85
N LEU A 18 10.02 -8.41 7.66
CA LEU A 18 10.61 -7.08 7.56
C LEU A 18 10.46 -6.26 8.85
N TYR A 19 9.38 -6.47 9.60
CA TYR A 19 9.06 -5.71 10.81
C TYR A 19 8.95 -6.62 12.04
N SER A 20 9.57 -6.22 13.16
CA SER A 20 9.20 -6.77 14.47
C SER A 20 7.81 -6.33 14.93
N GLY A 21 7.38 -5.13 14.53
CA GLY A 21 6.03 -4.61 14.68
C GLY A 21 5.67 -3.76 13.46
N VAL A 22 4.62 -4.16 12.74
CA VAL A 22 4.18 -3.47 11.52
C VAL A 22 3.63 -2.09 11.90
N PRO A 23 4.07 -0.99 11.26
CA PRO A 23 3.66 0.34 11.65
C PRO A 23 2.17 0.58 11.38
N PRO A 24 1.52 1.46 12.19
CA PRO A 24 0.17 1.90 11.92
C PRO A 24 0.14 2.79 10.67
N LEU A 25 -1.02 2.89 10.01
CA LEU A 25 -1.17 3.68 8.79
C LEU A 25 -1.52 5.16 9.07
N GLU A 26 -0.81 5.79 10.00
CA GLU A 26 -1.08 7.17 10.46
C GLU A 26 -0.37 8.25 9.64
N SER A 27 0.68 7.92 8.90
CA SER A 27 1.42 8.89 8.07
C SER A 27 1.90 8.24 6.77
N VAL A 28 0.95 7.82 5.96
CA VAL A 28 1.19 7.03 4.75
C VAL A 28 1.27 7.93 3.53
N ARG A 29 2.24 7.74 2.64
CA ARG A 29 2.20 8.42 1.33
C ARG A 29 1.37 7.61 0.36
N LEU A 30 0.18 8.12 0.01
CA LEU A 30 -0.64 7.52 -1.04
C LEU A 30 -0.04 7.84 -2.41
N ARG A 31 0.35 6.81 -3.16
CA ARG A 31 0.95 6.97 -4.51
C ARG A 31 -0.10 6.85 -5.61
N SER A 32 -0.97 5.86 -5.48
CA SER A 32 -2.07 5.65 -6.41
C SER A 32 -3.14 4.78 -5.78
N PHE A 33 -4.33 4.79 -6.39
CA PHE A 33 -5.34 3.76 -6.20
C PHE A 33 -5.77 3.25 -7.58
N HIS A 34 -5.97 1.94 -7.69
CA HIS A 34 -6.37 1.28 -8.92
C HIS A 34 -7.70 0.56 -8.72
N LEU A 35 -8.64 0.73 -9.65
CA LEU A 35 -9.93 0.04 -9.66
C LEU A 35 -9.90 -1.00 -10.78
N ASP A 36 -10.24 -2.26 -10.49
CA ASP A 36 -10.46 -3.28 -11.53
C ASP A 36 -11.97 -3.36 -11.85
N TRP A 37 -12.30 -3.56 -13.12
CA TRP A 37 -13.67 -3.73 -13.61
C TRP A 37 -14.13 -5.20 -13.56
N ARG A 38 -13.20 -6.17 -13.47
CA ARG A 38 -13.50 -7.62 -13.48
C ARG A 38 -13.93 -8.18 -12.13
N GLY A 39 -13.86 -7.36 -11.10
CA GLY A 39 -14.41 -7.58 -9.78
C GLY A 39 -14.29 -6.26 -9.03
N PRO A 40 -15.17 -5.95 -8.06
CA PRO A 40 -15.06 -4.73 -7.29
C PRO A 40 -13.83 -4.80 -6.38
N THR A 41 -12.66 -4.50 -6.93
CA THR A 41 -11.38 -4.48 -6.22
C THR A 41 -10.75 -3.11 -6.30
N LEU A 42 -10.11 -2.72 -5.21
CA LEU A 42 -9.35 -1.48 -5.11
C LEU A 42 -7.97 -1.83 -4.60
N THR A 43 -6.94 -1.39 -5.31
CA THR A 43 -5.54 -1.59 -4.91
C THR A 43 -4.93 -0.23 -4.60
N LEU A 44 -4.55 -0.01 -3.33
CA LEU A 44 -3.77 1.15 -2.93
C LEU A 44 -2.29 0.85 -3.11
N ARG A 45 -1.53 1.78 -3.70
CA ARG A 45 -0.06 1.77 -3.64
C ARG A 45 0.39 2.83 -2.67
N VAL A 46 1.16 2.43 -1.67
CA VAL A 46 1.50 3.28 -0.54
C VAL A 46 2.95 3.12 -0.12
N ASP A 47 3.56 4.21 0.34
CA ASP A 47 4.82 4.14 1.09
C ASP A 47 4.49 4.08 2.59
N LEU A 48 5.09 3.12 3.30
CA LEU A 48 4.87 2.98 4.74
C LEU A 48 5.58 4.09 5.54
N PRO A 49 5.01 4.51 6.69
CA PRO A 49 5.54 5.61 7.49
C PRO A 49 6.89 5.34 8.16
N ALA A 50 7.24 4.06 8.34
CA ALA A 50 8.49 3.66 8.98
C ALA A 50 9.20 2.62 8.11
N TYR A 51 10.50 2.79 7.92
CA TYR A 51 11.32 1.82 7.22
C TYR A 51 11.49 0.53 8.06
N PRO A 52 11.61 -0.66 7.45
CA PRO A 52 11.78 -1.93 8.15
C PRO A 52 12.94 -1.92 9.16
N ASP A 53 12.78 -2.65 10.27
CA ASP A 53 13.86 -2.88 11.23
C ASP A 53 14.69 -4.15 10.91
N ARG A 54 14.16 -5.03 10.06
CA ARG A 54 14.85 -6.21 9.50
C ARG A 54 15.08 -6.02 8.01
N VAL A 55 15.96 -5.08 7.69
CA VAL A 55 16.26 -4.72 6.30
C VAL A 55 17.09 -5.82 5.61
N PRO A 56 16.67 -6.33 4.44
CA PRO A 56 17.50 -7.20 3.61
C PRO A 56 18.84 -6.54 3.26
N PRO A 57 19.98 -7.27 3.31
CA PRO A 57 21.30 -6.69 3.03
C PRO A 57 21.38 -5.94 1.68
N GLU A 58 20.74 -6.49 0.64
CA GLU A 58 20.67 -5.87 -0.69
C GLU A 58 20.04 -4.46 -0.70
N TRP A 59 19.11 -4.17 0.21
CA TRP A 59 18.47 -2.85 0.30
C TRP A 59 19.35 -1.88 1.07
N SER A 60 19.98 -2.34 2.15
CA SER A 60 20.94 -1.56 2.92
C SER A 60 22.15 -1.15 2.09
N GLU A 61 22.71 -2.07 1.29
CA GLU A 61 23.84 -1.79 0.40
C GLU A 61 23.50 -0.75 -0.68
N ARG A 62 22.23 -0.67 -1.10
CA ARG A 62 21.73 0.33 -2.06
C ARG A 62 21.33 1.66 -1.41
N GLY A 63 21.41 1.76 -0.08
CA GLY A 63 21.03 2.94 0.68
C GLY A 63 19.56 3.29 0.51
N HIS A 64 18.70 2.28 0.45
CA HIS A 64 17.25 2.48 0.43
C HIS A 64 16.75 2.98 1.79
N ASP A 65 15.68 3.75 1.77
CA ASP A 65 15.09 4.40 2.95
C ASP A 65 13.56 4.35 2.96
N THR A 66 12.94 3.85 1.90
CA THR A 66 11.48 3.81 1.74
C THR A 66 11.03 2.40 1.40
N LEU A 67 9.95 1.96 2.06
CA LEU A 67 9.23 0.74 1.73
C LEU A 67 7.91 1.10 1.08
N GLN A 68 7.68 0.61 -0.13
CA GLN A 68 6.43 0.72 -0.86
C GLN A 68 5.76 -0.65 -0.98
N LEU A 69 4.44 -0.69 -0.85
CA LEU A 69 3.66 -1.90 -1.06
C LEU A 69 2.31 -1.58 -1.68
N GLN A 70 1.66 -2.63 -2.17
CA GLN A 70 0.26 -2.58 -2.54
C GLN A 70 -0.61 -3.22 -1.46
N VAL A 71 -1.75 -2.60 -1.17
CA VAL A 71 -2.82 -3.15 -0.34
C VAL A 71 -4.06 -3.33 -1.21
N GLN A 72 -4.46 -4.58 -1.42
CA GLN A 72 -5.63 -4.90 -2.22
C GLN A 72 -6.84 -5.19 -1.34
N PHE A 73 -7.95 -4.56 -1.70
CA PHE A 73 -9.26 -4.68 -1.08
C PHE A 73 -10.22 -5.38 -2.05
N LEU A 74 -11.02 -6.30 -1.52
CA LEU A 74 -12.00 -7.08 -2.27
C LEU A 74 -13.44 -6.69 -1.89
N ALA A 75 -14.40 -7.02 -2.76
CA ALA A 75 -15.82 -6.73 -2.54
C ALA A 75 -16.10 -5.24 -2.24
N VAL A 76 -15.40 -4.35 -2.94
CA VAL A 76 -15.48 -2.90 -2.75
C VAL A 76 -16.87 -2.36 -3.11
N SER A 77 -17.41 -1.49 -2.27
CA SER A 77 -18.68 -0.79 -2.49
C SER A 77 -18.62 0.61 -1.89
N GLU A 78 -19.60 1.45 -2.23
CA GLU A 78 -19.75 2.79 -1.64
C GLU A 78 -18.50 3.68 -1.81
N LEU A 79 -17.78 3.50 -2.92
CA LEU A 79 -16.57 4.25 -3.24
C LEU A 79 -16.91 5.73 -3.47
N THR A 80 -16.23 6.59 -2.71
CA THR A 80 -16.23 8.04 -2.90
C THR A 80 -14.80 8.52 -3.07
N VAL A 81 -14.58 9.35 -4.08
CA VAL A 81 -13.32 10.08 -4.28
C VAL A 81 -13.64 11.56 -4.46
N ARG A 82 -12.96 12.40 -3.69
CA ARG A 82 -13.03 13.86 -3.79
C ARG A 82 -11.62 14.43 -3.76
N GLY A 83 -11.36 15.40 -4.62
CA GLY A 83 -10.03 16.01 -4.74
C GLY A 83 -9.04 15.16 -5.52
N TRP A 84 -7.75 15.46 -5.34
CA TRP A 84 -6.64 14.78 -5.98
C TRP A 84 -5.67 14.23 -4.92
N ILE A 85 -4.95 13.16 -5.25
CA ILE A 85 -4.00 12.54 -4.33
C ILE A 85 -2.96 13.60 -3.88
N PRO A 86 -2.82 13.84 -2.57
CA PRO A 86 -1.93 14.86 -2.07
C PRO A 86 -0.47 14.43 -2.17
N THR A 87 0.43 15.41 -2.22
CA THR A 87 1.88 15.17 -2.14
C THR A 87 2.37 15.04 -0.70
N VAL A 88 1.49 15.16 0.29
CA VAL A 88 1.80 14.99 1.71
C VAL A 88 1.30 13.63 2.21
N PRO A 89 1.87 13.09 3.30
CA PRO A 89 1.33 11.89 3.94
C PRO A 89 -0.12 12.08 4.40
N VAL A 90 -0.89 11.00 4.39
CA VAL A 90 -2.30 10.92 4.76
C VAL A 90 -2.51 9.89 5.87
N VAL A 91 -3.60 10.04 6.61
CA VAL A 91 -4.05 9.03 7.59
C VAL A 91 -4.98 8.04 6.89
N VAL A 92 -4.72 6.74 7.07
CA VAL A 92 -5.65 5.67 6.67
C VAL A 92 -6.31 5.11 7.92
N SER A 93 -7.63 5.26 8.00
CA SER A 93 -8.43 4.73 9.10
C SER A 93 -9.31 3.57 8.64
N VAL A 94 -9.45 2.58 9.52
CA VAL A 94 -10.28 1.39 9.29
C VAL A 94 -11.30 1.27 10.41
N ALA A 95 -12.56 1.07 10.05
CA ALA A 95 -13.65 0.82 10.99
C ALA A 95 -14.45 -0.44 10.57
N GLU A 96 -15.15 -1.06 11.51
CA GLU A 96 -15.99 -2.24 11.27
C GLU A 96 -17.48 -1.83 11.24
N PRO A 97 -18.06 -1.49 10.07
CA PRO A 97 -19.46 -1.11 9.97
C PRO A 97 -20.43 -2.29 10.11
N GLY A 98 -19.95 -3.53 10.06
CA GLY A 98 -20.77 -4.73 10.08
C GLY A 98 -19.97 -6.03 9.97
N THR A 99 -20.67 -7.17 9.92
CA THR A 99 -20.03 -8.49 9.85
C THR A 99 -19.25 -8.67 8.55
N ARG A 100 -17.96 -9.01 8.65
CA ARG A 100 -17.06 -9.25 7.52
C ARG A 100 -16.92 -8.08 6.55
N ARG A 101 -17.11 -6.86 7.06
CA ARG A 101 -17.00 -5.63 6.30
C ARG A 101 -16.15 -4.64 7.06
N ILE A 102 -15.35 -3.90 6.32
CA ILE A 102 -14.59 -2.76 6.82
C ILE A 102 -14.92 -1.52 6.01
N LEU A 103 -14.88 -0.38 6.68
CA LEU A 103 -14.96 0.94 6.10
C LEU A 103 -13.58 1.57 6.18
N VAL A 104 -13.02 1.88 5.02
CA VAL A 104 -11.72 2.53 4.88
C VAL A 104 -11.95 4.00 4.58
N ARG A 105 -11.25 4.88 5.29
CA ARG A 105 -11.22 6.30 4.99
C ARG A 105 -9.79 6.81 4.97
N ILE A 106 -9.50 7.54 3.90
CA ILE A 106 -8.25 8.25 3.66
C ILE A 106 -8.63 9.69 3.44
N ALA A 107 -8.19 10.58 4.32
CA ALA A 107 -8.55 11.98 4.25
C ALA A 107 -7.35 12.85 4.62
N GLU A 108 -7.24 13.96 3.92
CA GLU A 108 -6.33 15.07 4.17
C GLU A 108 -6.98 16.35 3.63
N ASP A 109 -6.40 17.53 3.88
CA ASP A 109 -6.98 18.77 3.36
C ASP A 109 -7.14 18.72 1.83
N GLY A 110 -8.37 18.92 1.36
CA GLY A 110 -8.73 18.86 -0.06
C GLY A 110 -8.77 17.47 -0.71
N PHE A 111 -8.54 16.37 0.02
CA PHE A 111 -8.62 15.00 -0.50
C PHE A 111 -9.41 14.06 0.41
N GLU A 112 -10.34 13.30 -0.19
CA GLU A 112 -11.09 12.24 0.49
C GLU A 112 -11.21 11.02 -0.43
N LEU A 113 -10.80 9.86 0.07
CA LEU A 113 -11.08 8.55 -0.50
C LEU A 113 -11.72 7.68 0.58
N SER A 114 -12.95 7.22 0.34
CA SER A 114 -13.64 6.32 1.25
C SER A 114 -14.35 5.20 0.50
N PHE A 115 -14.39 4.01 1.11
CA PHE A 115 -15.08 2.85 0.56
C PHE A 115 -15.30 1.78 1.62
N THR A 116 -16.28 0.92 1.37
CA THR A 116 -16.51 -0.30 2.14
C THR A 116 -15.94 -1.50 1.39
N SER A 117 -15.34 -2.47 2.09
CA SER A 117 -14.79 -3.70 1.50
C SER A 117 -14.94 -4.90 2.43
N SER A 118 -14.55 -6.10 1.99
CA SER A 118 -14.41 -7.25 2.91
C SER A 118 -13.29 -7.04 3.92
N ASP A 119 -13.38 -7.66 5.09
CA ASP A 119 -12.37 -7.69 6.16
C ASP A 119 -11.15 -8.57 5.84
N SER A 120 -10.87 -8.81 4.56
CA SER A 120 -9.83 -9.70 4.07
C SER A 120 -9.03 -8.98 2.99
N LEU A 121 -7.86 -8.47 3.38
CA LEU A 121 -6.93 -7.74 2.53
C LEU A 121 -5.80 -8.66 2.09
N THR A 122 -5.12 -8.27 1.01
CA THR A 122 -3.82 -8.84 0.67
C THR A 122 -2.81 -7.73 0.46
N VAL A 123 -1.55 -8.02 0.76
CA VAL A 123 -0.43 -7.15 0.44
C VAL A 123 0.42 -7.75 -0.66
N GLY A 124 0.90 -6.92 -1.58
CA GLY A 124 1.65 -7.37 -2.75
C GLY A 124 2.68 -6.34 -3.19
N HIS A 125 3.50 -6.72 -4.17
CA HIS A 125 4.48 -5.83 -4.81
C HIS A 125 5.32 -5.02 -3.83
N ILE A 126 5.74 -5.68 -2.75
CA ILE A 126 6.55 -5.07 -1.69
C ILE A 126 7.92 -4.80 -2.27
N SER A 127 8.30 -3.53 -2.25
CA SER A 127 9.56 -3.05 -2.77
C SER A 127 10.17 -2.00 -1.87
N SER A 128 11.46 -1.82 -2.04
CA SER A 128 12.19 -0.76 -1.39
C SER A 128 12.97 0.05 -2.42
N TYR A 129 13.14 1.33 -2.13
CA TYR A 129 13.88 2.27 -2.95
C TYR A 129 14.46 3.39 -2.07
N ARG A 130 15.28 4.24 -2.69
CA ARG A 130 15.77 5.48 -2.09
C ARG A 130 14.91 6.65 -2.58
N MET A 131 14.24 7.34 -1.67
CA MET A 131 13.40 8.49 -2.01
C MET A 131 14.21 9.57 -2.72
N ALA A 132 13.70 10.05 -3.86
CA ALA A 132 14.26 11.22 -4.52
C ALA A 132 13.97 12.49 -3.69
N GLU A 133 14.82 13.51 -3.78
CA GLU A 133 14.60 14.81 -3.11
C GLU A 133 13.27 15.46 -3.53
N THR A 134 12.79 15.18 -4.74
CA THR A 134 11.49 15.62 -5.27
C THR A 134 10.29 14.88 -4.68
N GLY A 135 10.52 13.81 -3.92
CA GLY A 135 9.49 12.90 -3.42
C GLY A 135 8.99 11.88 -4.45
N SER A 136 9.56 11.87 -5.67
CA SER A 136 9.19 10.91 -6.72
C SER A 136 9.60 9.47 -6.38
N ASP A 137 8.76 8.51 -6.76
CA ASP A 137 9.04 7.07 -6.76
C ASP A 137 9.42 6.54 -8.16
N GLU A 138 9.66 7.42 -9.14
CA GLU A 138 10.19 7.06 -10.46
C GLU A 138 11.70 6.82 -10.44
N VAL A 139 12.14 5.93 -9.55
CA VAL A 139 13.54 5.52 -9.38
C VAL A 139 13.64 3.99 -9.44
N PRO A 140 14.85 3.40 -9.40
CA PRO A 140 14.97 1.95 -9.31
C PRO A 140 14.42 1.40 -7.99
N HIS A 141 13.64 0.32 -8.06
CA HIS A 141 13.12 -0.42 -6.91
C HIS A 141 13.82 -1.78 -6.78
N THR A 142 13.89 -2.30 -5.56
CA THR A 142 14.22 -3.71 -5.30
C THR A 142 13.03 -4.39 -4.63
N PHE A 143 12.51 -5.45 -5.24
CA PHE A 143 11.32 -6.15 -4.77
C PHE A 143 11.67 -7.33 -3.86
N VAL A 144 10.80 -7.60 -2.88
CA VAL A 144 10.87 -8.82 -2.04
C VAL A 144 10.64 -10.08 -2.87
N SER A 145 9.69 -10.02 -3.80
CA SER A 145 9.30 -11.14 -4.64
C SER A 145 10.31 -11.36 -5.76
N ARG A 146 10.89 -12.55 -5.86
CA ARG A 146 11.76 -12.94 -6.99
C ARG A 146 11.06 -12.83 -8.35
N LEU A 147 9.74 -13.00 -8.39
CA LEU A 147 8.96 -12.84 -9.61
C LEU A 147 8.97 -11.37 -10.02
N ASP A 148 8.66 -10.47 -9.08
CA ASP A 148 8.66 -9.03 -9.33
C ASP A 148 10.05 -8.52 -9.70
N THR A 149 11.12 -8.99 -9.03
CA THR A 149 12.51 -8.65 -9.39
C THR A 149 12.85 -8.96 -10.85
N ARG A 150 12.22 -10.00 -11.43
CA ARG A 150 12.44 -10.38 -12.83
C ARG A 150 11.59 -9.57 -13.80
N LEU A 151 10.39 -9.18 -13.39
CA LEU A 151 9.42 -8.50 -14.24
C LEU A 151 9.59 -6.97 -14.22
N PHE A 152 10.04 -6.42 -13.10
CA PHE A 152 10.00 -4.99 -12.83
C PHE A 152 11.34 -4.50 -12.29
N THR A 153 12.05 -3.74 -13.12
CA THR A 153 13.28 -3.00 -12.72
C THR A 153 12.98 -1.56 -12.28
N SER A 154 11.79 -1.07 -12.61
CA SER A 154 11.18 0.19 -12.20
C SER A 154 9.68 -0.01 -12.00
N LEU A 155 8.99 0.95 -11.38
CA LEU A 155 7.54 0.87 -11.26
C LEU A 155 6.90 0.79 -12.66
N PRO A 156 6.03 -0.21 -12.90
CA PRO A 156 5.30 -0.32 -14.15
C PRO A 156 4.40 0.89 -14.36
N GLY A 157 4.09 1.20 -15.62
CA GLY A 157 3.11 2.24 -15.93
C GLY A 157 1.75 1.94 -15.29
N THR A 158 0.98 2.97 -14.96
CA THR A 158 -0.34 2.84 -14.30
C THR A 158 -1.39 2.04 -15.10
N HIS A 159 -1.09 1.72 -16.36
CA HIS A 159 -1.91 0.91 -17.28
C HIS A 159 -1.52 -0.58 -17.29
N GLU A 160 -0.44 -0.97 -16.61
CA GLU A 160 0.00 -2.38 -16.57
C GLU A 160 -0.83 -3.18 -15.56
N SER A 161 -1.91 -3.79 -16.06
CA SER A 161 -2.80 -4.62 -15.25
C SER A 161 -2.10 -5.80 -14.53
N SER A 162 -0.96 -6.28 -15.03
CA SER A 162 -0.17 -7.35 -14.41
C SER A 162 0.50 -6.95 -13.09
N PHE A 163 0.62 -5.65 -12.82
CA PHE A 163 1.22 -5.13 -11.59
C PHE A 163 0.19 -4.71 -10.54
N TYR A 164 -1.08 -4.52 -10.91
CA TYR A 164 -2.12 -4.04 -9.99
C TYR A 164 -3.21 -5.08 -9.70
N ARG A 165 -3.02 -6.31 -10.22
CA ARG A 165 -3.94 -7.43 -10.09
C ARG A 165 -3.50 -8.41 -9.00
#